data_AF-A0A7C2X9V5-F1
#
_entry.id   AF-A0A7C2X9V5-F1
#
_cell.length_a   1.000
_cell.length_b   1.000
_cell.length_c   1.000
_cell.angle_alpha   90.00
_cell.angle_beta   90.00
_cell.angle_gamma   90.00
#
_symmetry.space_group_name_H-M   'P 1'
#
loop_
_entity.id
_entity.type
_entity.pdbx_description
1 polymer ?
#
loop_
_entity_poly.entity_id
_entity_poly.type
_entity_poly.pdbx_seq_one_letter_code
_entity_poly.pdbx_strand_id
1 'polypeptide(L)'
;VSQWRRWFDEEGVGDVEAKLRGVIFSEMSLAIDAAVAGQGVALARSALAARDLIAGRLICLTRSRRPADFAYWTVWPKDRAKTKKIARFTAWLSSAAAAEETALAALLA
;
A
#
# COMPACT_ATOMS: atom_id res chain seq x y z
N VAL A 1 -10.85 3.68 -14.31
CA VAL A 1 -9.52 3.59 -14.97
C VAL A 1 -8.69 2.62 -14.16
N SER A 2 -8.03 1.64 -14.78
CA SER A 2 -7.22 0.68 -14.01
C SER A 2 -6.02 1.39 -13.37
N GLN A 3 -5.55 0.86 -12.23
CA GLN A 3 -4.40 1.42 -11.53
C GLN A 3 -3.11 1.30 -12.36
N TRP A 4 -3.01 0.24 -13.19
CA TRP A 4 -1.88 0.01 -14.09
C TRP A 4 -1.80 1.02 -15.21
N ARG A 5 -2.92 1.35 -15.87
CA ARG A 5 -2.94 2.39 -16.89
C ARG A 5 -2.43 3.72 -16.35
N ARG A 6 -2.98 4.12 -15.21
CA ARG A 6 -2.60 5.38 -14.57
C ARG A 6 -1.11 5.41 -14.20
N TRP A 7 -0.57 4.30 -13.70
CA TRP A 7 0.86 4.20 -13.40
C TRP A 7 1.72 4.29 -14.68
N PHE A 8 1.37 3.57 -15.76
CA PHE A 8 2.11 3.66 -17.02
C PHE A 8 2.06 5.06 -17.64
N ASP A 9 0.89 5.70 -17.63
CA ASP A 9 0.71 7.08 -18.12
C ASP A 9 1.63 8.06 -17.35
N GLU A 10 1.74 7.90 -16.02
CA GLU A 10 2.60 8.72 -15.15
C GLU A 10 4.10 8.45 -15.38
N GLU A 11 4.48 7.21 -15.70
CA GLU A 11 5.85 6.85 -16.06
C GLU A 11 6.24 7.22 -17.51
N GLY A 12 5.31 7.82 -18.27
CA GLY A 12 5.53 8.15 -19.68
C GLY A 12 5.67 6.92 -20.58
N VAL A 13 5.24 5.76 -20.11
CA VAL A 13 5.22 4.53 -20.88
C VAL A 13 3.87 4.51 -21.61
N GLY A 14 3.90 4.50 -22.95
CA GLY A 14 2.68 4.51 -23.79
C GLY A 14 1.75 3.31 -23.54
N ASP A 15 0.70 3.14 -24.33
CA ASP A 15 -0.39 2.19 -24.03
C ASP A 15 0.06 0.70 -23.93
N VAL A 16 0.52 0.30 -22.73
CA VAL A 16 0.93 -1.06 -22.38
C VAL A 16 -0.21 -1.83 -21.72
N GLU A 17 -1.28 -1.15 -21.27
CA GLU A 17 -2.38 -1.80 -20.57
C GLU A 17 -3.03 -2.87 -21.45
N ALA A 18 -3.26 -2.57 -22.73
CA ALA A 18 -3.79 -3.52 -23.70
C ALA A 18 -2.90 -4.78 -23.88
N LYS A 19 -1.62 -4.71 -23.47
CA LYS A 19 -0.68 -5.82 -23.52
C LYS A 19 -0.56 -6.57 -22.19
N LEU A 20 -1.03 -6.00 -21.08
CA LEU A 20 -1.06 -6.71 -19.80
C LEU A 20 -2.08 -7.84 -19.85
N ARG A 21 -1.58 -9.07 -19.81
CA ARG A 21 -2.40 -10.28 -19.68
C ARG A 21 -2.22 -10.81 -18.26
N GLY A 22 -3.32 -11.10 -17.57
CA GLY A 22 -3.27 -11.64 -16.22
C GLY A 22 -4.61 -11.65 -15.52
N VAL A 23 -4.62 -12.25 -14.34
CA VAL A 23 -5.78 -12.23 -13.45
C VAL A 23 -5.97 -10.83 -12.90
N ILE A 24 -7.20 -10.32 -12.98
CA ILE A 24 -7.57 -9.05 -12.37
C ILE A 24 -8.21 -9.37 -11.03
N PHE A 25 -7.61 -8.84 -9.96
CA PHE A 25 -8.16 -8.93 -8.62
C PHE A 25 -8.96 -7.68 -8.30
N SER A 26 -10.14 -7.87 -7.69
CA SER A 26 -10.92 -6.76 -7.14
C SER A 26 -10.30 -6.18 -5.87
N GLU A 27 -9.56 -7.02 -5.12
CA GLU A 27 -8.93 -6.67 -3.85
C GLU A 27 -7.40 -6.69 -3.96
N MET A 28 -6.76 -5.66 -3.44
CA MET A 28 -5.31 -5.51 -3.49
C MET A 28 -4.57 -6.55 -2.66
N SER A 29 -5.15 -7.01 -1.55
CA SER A 29 -4.56 -8.07 -0.73
C SER A 29 -4.36 -9.36 -1.52
N LEU A 30 -5.32 -9.74 -2.36
CA LEU A 30 -5.21 -10.93 -3.22
C LEU A 30 -4.10 -10.78 -4.27
N ALA A 31 -3.94 -9.58 -4.84
CA ALA A 31 -2.85 -9.31 -5.77
C ALA A 31 -1.48 -9.40 -5.07
N ILE A 32 -1.37 -8.92 -3.83
CA ILE A 32 -0.16 -9.05 -3.01
C ILE A 32 0.12 -10.53 -2.73
N ASP A 33 -0.87 -11.30 -2.30
CA ASP A 33 -0.71 -12.74 -2.00
C ASP A 33 -0.29 -13.51 -3.25
N ALA A 34 -0.85 -13.20 -4.42
CA ALA A 34 -0.43 -13.79 -5.70
C ALA A 34 1.03 -13.46 -6.03
N ALA A 35 1.46 -12.21 -5.82
CA ALA A 35 2.86 -11.81 -6.01
C ALA A 35 3.80 -12.53 -5.04
N VAL A 36 3.42 -12.66 -3.76
CA VAL A 36 4.17 -13.42 -2.75
C VAL A 36 4.30 -14.89 -3.16
N ALA A 37 3.26 -15.46 -3.77
CA ALA A 37 3.26 -16.82 -4.31
C ALA A 37 4.03 -16.97 -5.64
N GLY A 38 4.69 -15.91 -6.13
CA GLY A 38 5.49 -15.94 -7.35
C GLY A 38 4.68 -15.89 -8.65
N GLN A 39 3.41 -15.48 -8.60
CA GLN A 39 2.52 -15.43 -9.77
C GLN A 39 2.65 -14.15 -10.61
N GLY A 40 3.67 -13.34 -10.35
CA GLY A 40 3.99 -12.14 -11.13
C GLY A 40 4.22 -10.90 -10.26
N VAL A 41 3.81 -9.75 -10.80
CA VAL A 41 4.04 -8.43 -10.21
C VAL A 41 2.72 -7.76 -9.87
N ALA A 42 2.65 -7.09 -8.72
CA ALA A 42 1.47 -6.35 -8.29
C ALA A 42 1.80 -4.87 -8.07
N LEU A 43 0.92 -3.98 -8.56
CA LEU A 43 0.84 -2.61 -8.05
C LEU A 43 0.08 -2.64 -6.73
N ALA A 44 0.76 -2.26 -5.65
CA ALA A 44 0.23 -2.31 -4.30
C ALA A 44 0.50 -1.01 -3.53
N ARG A 45 -0.34 -0.75 -2.52
CA ARG A 45 -0.05 0.25 -1.49
C ARG A 45 1.10 -0.28 -0.65
N SER A 46 2.13 0.53 -0.52
CA SER A 46 3.34 0.15 0.22
C SER A 46 3.05 -0.26 1.66
N ALA A 47 2.10 0.40 2.33
CA ALA A 47 1.63 0.02 3.67
C ALA A 47 1.01 -1.39 3.73
N LEU A 48 0.28 -1.83 2.70
CA LEU A 48 -0.30 -3.18 2.68
C LEU A 48 0.74 -4.26 2.35
N ALA A 49 1.75 -3.90 1.54
CA ALA A 49 2.86 -4.79 1.21
C ALA A 49 3.99 -4.73 2.26
N ALA A 50 3.92 -3.83 3.25
CA ALA A 50 5.03 -3.50 4.14
C ALA A 50 5.58 -4.73 4.85
N ARG A 51 4.70 -5.54 5.46
CA ARG A 51 5.08 -6.77 6.14
C ARG A 51 5.86 -7.74 5.24
N ASP A 52 5.41 -7.90 4.00
CA ASP A 52 6.00 -8.84 3.04
C ASP A 52 7.31 -8.30 2.43
N LEU A 53 7.42 -6.98 2.25
CA LEU A 53 8.65 -6.29 1.87
C LEU A 53 9.70 -6.34 2.99
N ILE A 54 9.30 -6.05 4.23
CA ILE A 54 10.17 -6.08 5.42
C ILE A 54 10.68 -7.50 5.68
N ALA A 55 9.83 -8.50 5.49
CA ALA A 55 10.23 -9.90 5.62
C ALA A 55 11.06 -10.42 4.43
N GLY A 56 11.28 -9.62 3.38
CA GLY A 56 12.02 -10.02 2.18
C GLY A 56 11.30 -11.06 1.30
N ARG A 57 9.99 -11.29 1.52
CA ARG A 57 9.16 -12.14 0.64
C ARG A 57 8.79 -11.45 -0.67
N LEU A 58 8.72 -10.13 -0.62
CA LEU A 58 8.59 -9.27 -1.78
C LEU A 58 9.80 -8.35 -1.89
N ILE A 59 10.06 -7.92 -3.11
CA ILE A 59 11.01 -6.84 -3.42
C ILE A 59 10.27 -5.74 -4.20
N CYS A 60 10.70 -4.49 -4.02
CA CYS A 60 10.17 -3.37 -4.79
C CYS A 60 10.93 -3.28 -6.12
N LEU A 61 10.23 -3.38 -7.26
CA LEU A 61 10.87 -3.40 -8.58
C LEU A 61 11.28 -2.02 -9.10
N THR A 62 10.65 -0.96 -8.61
CA THR A 62 10.89 0.42 -9.05
C THR A 62 10.94 1.37 -7.86
N ARG A 63 11.63 2.48 -8.01
CA ARG A 63 11.63 3.60 -7.05
C ARG A 63 10.46 4.56 -7.28
N SER A 64 9.76 4.43 -8.42
CA SER A 64 8.57 5.23 -8.70
C SER A 64 7.47 4.91 -7.69
N ARG A 65 7.06 5.94 -6.97
CA ARG A 65 6.01 5.89 -5.94
C ARG A 65 5.08 7.06 -6.15
N ARG A 66 3.79 6.77 -6.11
CA ARG A 66 2.74 7.78 -6.09
C ARG A 66 2.16 7.89 -4.68
N PRO A 67 1.87 9.11 -4.19
CA PRO A 67 1.02 9.28 -3.02
C PRO A 67 -0.31 8.55 -3.18
N ALA A 68 -0.80 7.91 -2.13
CA ALA A 68 -2.11 7.28 -2.19
C ALA A 68 -3.19 8.35 -2.37
N ASP A 69 -4.15 8.11 -3.27
CA ASP A 69 -5.28 9.04 -3.49
C ASP A 69 -6.17 9.19 -2.24
N PHE A 70 -6.10 8.21 -1.33
CA PHE A 70 -6.89 8.16 -0.10
C PHE A 70 -6.03 7.74 1.09
N ALA A 71 -6.34 8.29 2.25
CA ALA A 71 -5.71 7.97 3.53
C ALA A 71 -6.66 7.21 4.46
N TYR A 72 -6.09 6.52 5.46
CA TYR A 72 -6.85 5.95 6.56
C TYR A 72 -7.04 6.99 7.67
N TRP A 73 -8.27 7.13 8.16
CA TRP A 73 -8.64 8.11 9.18
C TRP A 73 -9.12 7.40 10.44
N THR A 74 -8.70 7.91 11.59
CA THR A 74 -9.33 7.55 12.87
C THR A 74 -10.52 8.47 13.10
N VAL A 75 -11.71 7.89 13.26
CA VAL A 75 -12.98 8.64 13.36
C VAL A 75 -13.76 8.24 14.61
N TRP A 76 -14.46 9.19 15.20
CA TRP A 76 -15.31 8.98 16.37
C TRP A 76 -16.45 10.00 16.42
N PRO A 77 -17.56 9.68 17.11
CA PRO A 77 -18.62 10.63 17.40
C PRO A 77 -18.10 11.87 18.15
N LYS A 78 -18.61 13.07 17.81
CA LYS A 78 -18.14 14.34 18.38
C LYS A 78 -18.22 14.38 19.91
N ASP A 79 -19.25 13.75 20.48
CA ASP A 79 -19.50 13.63 21.93
C ASP A 79 -18.51 12.67 22.64
N ARG A 80 -17.78 11.82 21.90
CA ARG A 80 -16.85 10.82 22.45
C ARG A 80 -15.37 11.15 22.27
N ALA A 81 -15.04 12.29 21.64
CA ALA A 81 -13.70 12.69 21.22
C ALA A 81 -12.62 12.77 22.32
N LYS A 82 -12.98 12.60 23.60
CA LYS A 82 -12.08 12.80 24.75
C LYS A 82 -12.02 11.62 25.73
N THR A 83 -12.56 10.45 25.38
CA THR A 83 -12.41 9.30 26.27
C THR A 83 -10.95 8.82 26.28
N LYS A 84 -10.41 8.53 27.47
CA LYS A 84 -9.03 8.06 27.64
C LYS A 84 -8.72 6.82 26.79
N LYS A 85 -9.73 5.97 26.56
CA LYS A 85 -9.60 4.75 25.73
C LYS A 85 -9.33 5.08 24.26
N ILE A 86 -10.07 6.02 23.68
CA ILE A 86 -9.87 6.44 22.29
C ILE A 86 -8.50 7.08 22.13
N ALA A 87 -8.14 8.03 23.00
CA ALA A 87 -6.83 8.70 22.94
C ALA A 87 -5.67 7.70 23.03
N ARG A 88 -5.76 6.73 23.95
CA ARG A 88 -4.73 5.69 24.12
C ARG A 88 -4.62 4.77 22.91
N PHE A 89 -5.75 4.36 22.32
CA PHE A 89 -5.74 3.50 21.14
C PHE A 89 -5.21 4.25 19.90
N THR A 90 -5.65 5.48 19.66
CA THR A 90 -5.16 6.29 18.54
C THR A 90 -3.66 6.57 18.67
N ALA A 91 -3.18 6.92 19.86
CA ALA A 91 -1.75 7.13 20.09
C ALA A 91 -0.92 5.86 19.82
N TRP A 92 -1.40 4.71 20.30
CA TRP A 92 -0.76 3.43 20.00
C TRP A 92 -0.76 3.12 18.50
N LEU A 93 -1.91 3.30 17.82
CA LEU A 93 -2.05 3.02 16.39
C LEU A 93 -1.15 3.93 15.55
N SER A 94 -1.09 5.23 15.86
CA SER A 94 -0.19 6.17 15.20
C SER A 94 1.28 5.81 15.43
N SER A 95 1.64 5.38 16.65
CA SER A 95 3.00 4.92 16.93
C SER A 95 3.35 3.64 16.16
N ALA A 96 2.42 2.70 16.05
CA ALA A 96 2.63 1.46 15.30
C ALA A 96 2.79 1.75 13.79
N ALA A 97 1.94 2.61 13.23
CA ALA A 97 2.02 3.02 11.84
C ALA A 97 3.33 3.75 11.52
N ALA A 98 3.77 4.68 12.39
CA ALA A 98 5.03 5.40 12.20
C ALA A 98 6.26 4.48 12.25
N ALA A 99 6.24 3.47 13.11
CA ALA A 99 7.31 2.48 13.20
C ALA A 99 7.42 1.64 11.91
N GLU A 100 6.29 1.18 11.37
CA GLU A 100 6.26 0.44 10.10
C GLU A 100 6.67 1.32 8.91
N GLU A 101 6.20 2.57 8.86
CA GLU A 101 6.59 3.54 7.84
C GLU A 101 8.10 3.80 7.84
N THR A 102 8.71 3.92 9.01
CA THR A 102 10.17 4.10 9.16
C THR A 102 10.94 2.88 8.64
N ALA A 103 10.52 1.67 9.03
CA ALA A 103 11.14 0.43 8.57
C ALA A 103 11.05 0.27 7.05
N LEU A 104 9.88 0.57 6.49
CA LEU A 104 9.63 0.54 5.06
C LEU A 104 10.43 1.61 4.31
N ALA A 105 10.54 2.83 4.85
CA ALA A 105 11.32 3.91 4.26
C ALA A 105 12.81 3.53 4.15
N ALA A 106 13.36 2.85 5.16
CA ALA A 106 14.74 2.37 5.13
C ALA A 106 15.00 1.34 4.02
N LEU A 107 14.01 0.51 3.67
CA LEU A 107 14.10 -0.48 2.60
C LEU A 107 13.94 0.12 1.20
N LEU A 108 13.23 1.24 1.09
CA LEU A 108 12.88 1.89 -0.17
C LEU A 108 13.69 3.16 -0.45
N ALA A 109 14.75 3.40 0.32
CA ALA A 109 15.72 4.49 0.10
C ALA A 109 16.71 4.14 -1.02
#